data_AF-A0A6I2A189-F1
#
_entry.id   AF-A0A6I2A189-F1
#
_cell.length_a   1.000
_cell.length_b   1.000
_cell.length_c   1.000
_cell.angle_alpha   90.00
_cell.angle_beta   90.00
_cell.angle_gamma   90.00
#
_symmetry.space_group_name_H-M   'P 1'
#
loop_
_entity.id
_entity.type
_entity.pdbx_description
1 polymer ?
#
loop_
_entity_poly.entity_id
_entity_poly.type
_entity_poly.pdbx_seq_one_letter_code
_entity_poly.pdbx_strand_id
1 'polypeptide(L)' 'AEGVAIIMISSELPEILGMSDRIMVMSQGRIAGEFSAGEATQEQILHCALEGAA' A
#
# COMPACT_ATOMS: atom_id res chain seq x y z
N ALA A 1 6.24 11.06 -24.41
CA ALA A 1 5.47 9.83 -24.18
C ALA A 1 4.98 9.89 -22.75
N GLU A 2 3.67 9.77 -22.53
CA GLU A 2 3.11 9.63 -21.19
C GLU A 2 3.31 8.16 -20.79
N GLY A 3 3.91 7.91 -19.63
CA GLY A 3 4.23 6.55 -19.17
C GLY A 3 2.98 5.68 -18.96
N VAL A 4 3.18 4.39 -18.66
CA VAL A 4 2.09 3.46 -18.36
C VAL A 4 1.96 3.31 -16.84
N ALA A 5 0.73 3.38 -16.34
CA ALA A 5 0.43 3.06 -14.94
C ALA A 5 0.25 1.54 -14.76
N ILE A 6 0.86 0.97 -13.71
CA ILE A 6 0.74 -0.44 -13.35
C ILE A 6 0.05 -0.52 -11.99
N ILE A 7 -0.96 -1.39 -11.90
CA ILE A 7 -1.59 -1.74 -10.63
C ILE A 7 -1.06 -3.11 -10.22
N MET A 8 -0.35 -3.15 -9.10
CA MET A 8 0.20 -4.38 -8.53
C MET A 8 -0.64 -4.78 -7.31
N ILE A 9 -0.97 -6.07 -7.22
CA ILE A 9 -1.65 -6.66 -6.07
C ILE A 9 -0.75 -7.76 -5.54
N SER A 10 -0.23 -7.58 -4.33
CA SER A 10 0.61 -8.56 -3.65
C SER A 10 0.25 -8.60 -2.17
N SER A 11 0.58 -9.70 -1.50
CA SER A 11 0.52 -9.83 -0.04
C SER A 11 1.92 -9.76 0.60
N GLU A 12 2.97 -9.67 -0.21
CA GLU A 12 4.36 -9.59 0.24
C GLU A 12 4.78 -8.13 0.42
N LEU A 13 4.87 -7.68 1.67
CA LEU A 13 5.21 -6.29 1.99
C LEU A 13 6.55 -5.82 1.41
N PRO A 14 7.64 -6.62 1.43
CA PRO A 14 8.91 -6.18 0.84
C PRO A 14 8.81 -5.87 -0.65
N GLU A 15 7.98 -6.62 -1.39
CA GLU A 15 7.77 -6.42 -2.83
C GLU A 15 7.04 -5.10 -3.08
N ILE A 16 5.96 -4.84 -2.35
CA ILE A 16 5.16 -3.62 -2.50
C ILE A 16 5.99 -2.38 -2.14
N LEU A 17 6.74 -2.44 -1.04
CA LEU A 17 7.61 -1.34 -0.61
C LEU A 17 8.75 -1.07 -1.60
N GLY A 18 9.27 -2.10 -2.27
CA GLY A 18 10.37 -1.97 -3.21
C GLY A 18 9.95 -1.52 -4.62
N MET A 19 8.70 -1.78 -5.03
CA MET A 19 8.26 -1.58 -6.41
C MET A 19 7.22 -0.47 -6.61
N SER A 20 6.54 -0.04 -5.55
CA SER A 20 5.38 0.85 -5.68
C SER A 20 5.75 2.30 -5.38
N ASP A 21 5.34 3.22 -6.26
CA ASP A 21 5.42 4.67 -5.98
C ASP A 21 4.36 5.14 -4.97
N ARG A 22 3.21 4.46 -4.97
CA ARG A 22 2.05 4.71 -4.10
C ARG A 22 1.45 3.39 -3.63
N ILE A 23 1.07 3.34 -2.36
CA ILE A 23 0.54 2.14 -1.72
C ILE A 23 -0.81 2.49 -1.10
N MET A 24 -1.85 1.74 -1.45
CA MET A 24 -3.18 1.85 -0.84
C MET A 24 -3.48 0.55 -0.10
N VAL A 25 -3.76 0.64 1.19
CA VAL A 25 -4.10 -0.50 2.03
C VAL A 25 -5.61 -0.62 2.10
N MET A 26 -6.14 -1.79 1.76
CA MET A 26 -7.57 -2.06 1.83
C MET A 26 -7.87 -3.03 2.97
N SER A 27 -8.85 -2.69 3.81
CA SER A 27 -9.37 -3.57 4.86
C SER A 27 -10.89 -3.44 4.93
N GLN A 28 -11.59 -4.57 5.05
CA GLN A 28 -13.07 -4.63 5.12
C GLN A 28 -13.79 -3.88 3.98
N GLY A 29 -13.24 -3.93 2.76
CA GLY A 29 -13.82 -3.27 1.59
C GLY A 29 -13.68 -1.74 1.58
N ARG A 30 -12.82 -1.17 2.44
CA ARG A 30 -12.51 0.26 2.50
C ARG A 30 -11.00 0.48 2.42
N ILE A 31 -10.60 1.65 1.92
CA ILE A 31 -9.21 2.09 2.00
C ILE A 31 -8.94 2.46 3.47
N ALA A 32 -8.02 1.73 4.08
CA ALA A 32 -7.60 1.91 5.46
C ALA A 32 -6.36 2.81 5.59
N GLY A 33 -5.64 3.04 4.49
CA GLY A 33 -4.49 3.95 4.46
C GLY A 33 -3.96 4.16 3.06
N GLU A 34 -3.34 5.32 2.83
CA GLU A 34 -2.63 5.66 1.59
C GLU A 34 -1.24 6.19 1.95
N PHE A 35 -0.22 5.71 1.24
CA PHE A 35 1.17 6.04 1.49
C PHE A 35 1.90 6.33 0.19
N SER A 36 2.84 7.28 0.24
CA SER A 36 3.88 7.41 -0.76
C SER A 36 5.02 6.43 -0.46
N ALA A 37 5.76 6.00 -1.47
CA ALA A 37 6.85 5.01 -1.32
C ALA A 37 7.87 5.37 -0.23
N GLY A 38 8.22 6.66 -0.12
CA GLY A 38 9.23 7.14 0.84
C GLY A 38 8.75 7.23 2.28
N GLU A 39 7.44 7.22 2.50
CA GLU A 39 6.83 7.36 3.82
C GLU A 39 6.29 6.03 4.35
N ALA A 40 6.14 5.03 3.49
CA ALA A 40 5.55 3.74 3.84
C ALA A 40 6.54 2.87 4.63
N THR A 41 6.17 2.50 5.86
CA THR A 41 6.85 1.44 6.61
C THR A 41 6.02 0.16 6.68
N GLN A 42 6.71 -0.96 6.91
CA GLN A 42 6.05 -2.25 7.12
C GLN A 42 5.08 -2.19 8.31
N GLU A 43 5.46 -1.56 9.42
CA GLU A 43 4.57 -1.44 10.58
C GLU A 43 3.30 -0.64 10.27
N GLN A 44 3.41 0.49 9.56
CA GLN A 44 2.26 1.32 9.22
C GLN A 44 1.27 0.58 8.32
N ILE A 45 1.78 -0.15 7.31
CA ILE A 45 0.92 -0.94 6.42
C ILE A 45 0.21 -2.05 7.20
N LEU A 46 0.95 -2.79 8.03
CA LEU A 46 0.37 -3.85 8.86
C LEU A 46 -0.69 -3.32 9.82
N HIS A 47 -0.43 -2.18 10.45
CA HIS A 47 -1.38 -1.52 11.34
C HIS A 47 -2.68 -1.16 10.60
N CYS A 48 -2.61 -0.55 9.42
CA CYS A 48 -3.80 -0.27 8.59
C CYS A 48 -4.55 -1.54 8.17
N ALA A 49 -3.83 -2.61 7.82
CA ALA A 49 -4.42 -3.87 7.38
C ALA A 49 -5.16 -4.59 8.52
N LEU A 50 -4.59 -4.58 9.73
CA LEU A 50 -5.09 -5.32 10.89
C LEU A 50 -6.12 -4.55 11.71
N GLU A 51 -5.95 -3.24 11.88
CA GLU A 51 -6.82 -2.46 12.77
C GLU A 51 -8.08 -1.95 12.06
N GLY A 52 -8.07 -1.85 10.73
CA GLY A 52 -9.24 -1.53 9.92
C GLY A 52 -9.82 -0.15 10.23
N ALA A 53 -9.53 0.83 9.37
CA ALA A 53 -10.11 2.18 9.32
C ALA A 53 -11.06 2.53 10.48
N ALA A 54 -10.51 3.13 11.55
CA ALA A 54 -11.33 3.83 12.55
C ALA A 54 -12.12 4.97 11.88
#